data_AF-A0A7S3TK32-F1
#
_entry.id   AF-A0A7S3TK32-F1
#
_cell.length_a   1.000
_cell.length_b   1.000
_cell.length_c   1.000
_cell.angle_alpha   90.00
_cell.angle_beta   90.00
_cell.angle_gamma   90.00
#
_symmetry.space_group_name_H-M   'P 1'
#
loop_
_entity.id
_entity.type
_entity.pdbx_description
1 polymer ?
#
loop_
_entity_poly.entity_id
_entity_poly.type
_entity_poly.pdbx_seq_one_letter_code
_entity_poly.pdbx_strand_id
1 'polypeptide(L)'
;YPTIKYFTGATSAQGDAYNGGRDYDALSKWAKENLGPTCGAENIDLCSDEQKATIKEKQALSAGDLDKEIESMEGELKKADEDLEALLKSLQSQYEAGKQKKDDTIASLSPKLALLRSVKRAKGDAGDAKELQMR
;
A
#
# COMPACT_ATOMS: atom_id res chain seq x y z
N TYR A 1 -26.98 15.53 15.51
CA TYR A 1 -26.59 15.30 14.10
C TYR A 1 -27.27 14.02 13.65
N PRO A 2 -28.08 14.00 12.60
CA PRO A 2 -28.78 12.77 12.21
C PRO A 2 -27.80 11.73 11.65
N THR A 3 -27.94 10.47 12.05
CA THR A 3 -27.23 9.35 11.43
C THR A 3 -27.95 8.96 10.14
N ILE A 4 -27.24 9.00 9.00
CA ILE A 4 -27.75 8.44 7.76
C ILE A 4 -27.53 6.93 7.82
N LYS A 5 -28.58 6.16 7.59
CA LYS A 5 -28.51 4.70 7.52
C LYS A 5 -28.83 4.23 6.12
N TYR A 6 -28.22 3.13 5.71
CA TYR A 6 -28.44 2.51 4.42
C TYR A 6 -28.81 1.04 4.55
N PHE A 7 -29.47 0.52 3.51
CA PHE A 7 -30.03 -0.83 3.48
C PHE A 7 -29.67 -1.49 2.16
N THR A 8 -29.04 -2.66 2.22
CA THR A 8 -28.77 -3.56 1.10
C THR A 8 -29.07 -5.00 1.52
N GLY A 9 -28.94 -5.97 0.60
CA GLY A 9 -29.08 -7.39 0.95
C GLY A 9 -28.05 -7.89 1.98
N ALA A 10 -26.98 -7.14 2.21
CA ALA A 10 -25.92 -7.49 3.16
C ALA A 10 -26.02 -6.76 4.52
N THR A 11 -26.89 -5.75 4.66
CA THR A 11 -27.02 -4.97 5.90
C THR A 11 -27.92 -5.65 6.93
N SER A 12 -27.77 -5.29 8.21
CA SER A 12 -28.70 -5.71 9.28
C SER A 12 -30.12 -5.18 9.08
N ALA A 13 -31.11 -5.77 9.78
CA ALA A 13 -32.49 -5.30 9.76
C ALA A 13 -32.65 -3.84 10.24
N GLN A 14 -31.68 -3.33 11.01
CA GLN A 14 -31.65 -1.95 11.49
C GLN A 14 -30.89 -1.00 10.55
N GLY A 15 -30.36 -1.50 9.43
CA GLY A 15 -29.53 -0.77 8.48
C GLY A 15 -28.16 -0.42 9.06
N ASP A 16 -27.18 -0.29 8.18
CA ASP A 16 -25.81 0.03 8.56
C ASP A 16 -25.58 1.56 8.48
N ALA A 17 -24.62 2.06 9.27
CA ALA A 17 -24.37 3.50 9.36
C ALA A 17 -23.53 4.00 8.18
N TYR A 18 -24.00 5.05 7.50
CA TYR A 18 -23.20 5.78 6.52
C TYR A 18 -22.27 6.78 7.21
N ASN A 19 -20.97 6.57 7.02
CA ASN A 19 -19.91 7.39 7.63
C ASN A 19 -19.14 8.25 6.61
N GLY A 20 -19.62 8.37 5.37
CA GLY A 20 -18.96 9.15 4.32
C GLY A 20 -19.30 10.66 4.35
N GLY A 21 -18.79 11.39 3.35
CA GLY A 21 -19.06 12.81 3.16
C GLY A 21 -20.54 13.10 2.95
N ARG A 22 -21.03 14.23 3.47
CA ARG A 22 -22.47 14.56 3.46
C ARG A 22 -22.85 15.65 2.47
N ASP A 23 -21.89 16.10 1.67
CA ASP A 23 -22.18 16.86 0.47
C ASP A 23 -22.84 15.97 -0.59
N TYR A 24 -23.51 16.61 -1.54
CA TYR A 24 -24.27 15.93 -2.59
C TYR A 24 -23.40 15.00 -3.43
N ASP A 25 -22.18 15.44 -3.79
CA ASP A 25 -21.29 14.67 -4.67
C ASP A 25 -20.83 13.38 -3.99
N ALA A 26 -20.43 13.46 -2.72
CA ALA A 26 -20.02 12.30 -1.91
C ALA A 26 -21.16 11.31 -1.67
N LEU A 27 -22.36 11.80 -1.32
CA LEU A 27 -23.54 10.96 -1.11
C LEU A 27 -24.02 10.30 -2.43
N SER A 28 -24.06 11.07 -3.52
CA SER A 28 -24.50 10.59 -4.84
C SER A 28 -23.56 9.52 -5.38
N LYS A 29 -22.25 9.75 -5.30
CA LYS A 29 -21.25 8.76 -5.73
C LYS A 29 -21.36 7.47 -4.92
N TRP A 30 -21.35 7.57 -3.59
CA TRP A 30 -21.43 6.39 -2.74
C TRP A 30 -22.73 5.61 -2.97
N ALA A 31 -23.87 6.29 -3.12
CA ALA A 31 -25.14 5.63 -3.42
C ALA A 31 -25.11 4.91 -4.77
N LYS A 32 -24.56 5.51 -5.83
CA LYS A 32 -24.43 4.86 -7.15
C LYS A 32 -23.53 3.62 -7.13
N GLU A 33 -22.52 3.61 -6.26
CA GLU A 33 -21.56 2.51 -6.15
C GLU A 33 -22.05 1.38 -5.23
N ASN A 34 -22.89 1.68 -4.23
CA ASN A 34 -23.18 0.75 -3.13
C ASN A 34 -24.68 0.44 -2.95
N LEU A 35 -25.58 1.22 -3.54
CA LEU A 35 -27.02 1.06 -3.36
C LEU A 35 -27.74 0.77 -4.68
N GLY A 36 -28.70 -0.15 -4.61
CA GLY A 36 -29.52 -0.54 -5.74
C GLY A 36 -28.80 -1.46 -6.75
N PRO A 37 -29.49 -1.85 -7.83
CA PRO A 37 -28.85 -2.51 -8.96
C PRO A 37 -27.73 -1.63 -9.48
N THR A 38 -26.54 -2.20 -9.66
CA THR A 38 -25.39 -1.48 -10.19
C THR A 38 -25.33 -1.62 -11.70
N CYS A 39 -24.67 -0.67 -12.36
CA CYS A 39 -24.35 -0.79 -13.78
C CYS A 39 -23.68 -2.15 -14.06
N GLY A 40 -24.23 -2.92 -14.99
CA GLY A 40 -23.74 -4.24 -15.39
C GLY A 40 -24.57 -4.80 -16.54
N ALA A 41 -24.18 -5.95 -17.09
CA ALA A 41 -24.85 -6.55 -18.25
C ALA A 41 -26.36 -6.77 -18.04
N GLU A 42 -26.79 -7.08 -16.81
CA GLU A 42 -28.19 -7.29 -16.43
C GLU A 42 -28.96 -5.99 -16.15
N ASN A 43 -28.26 -4.88 -15.87
CA ASN A 43 -28.84 -3.57 -15.54
C ASN A 43 -28.18 -2.46 -16.37
N ILE A 44 -28.04 -2.72 -17.68
CA ILE A 44 -27.26 -1.89 -18.61
C ILE A 44 -27.75 -0.44 -18.68
N ASP A 45 -29.04 -0.20 -18.43
CA ASP A 45 -29.64 1.14 -18.45
C ASP A 45 -29.04 2.08 -17.39
N LEU A 46 -28.48 1.52 -16.31
CA LEU A 46 -27.82 2.24 -15.21
C LEU A 46 -26.37 2.64 -15.52
N CYS A 47 -25.84 2.20 -16.67
CA CYS A 47 -24.48 2.49 -17.10
C CYS A 47 -24.35 3.82 -17.86
N SER A 48 -23.16 4.43 -17.80
CA SER A 48 -22.79 5.51 -18.71
C SER A 48 -22.74 5.02 -20.16
N ASP A 49 -22.82 5.93 -21.13
CA ASP A 49 -22.78 5.55 -22.55
C ASP A 49 -21.48 4.81 -22.92
N GLU A 50 -20.36 5.18 -22.31
CA GLU A 50 -19.08 4.48 -22.45
C GLU A 50 -19.15 3.04 -21.91
N GLN A 51 -19.67 2.88 -20.68
CA GLN A 51 -19.84 1.56 -20.07
C GLN A 51 -20.80 0.67 -20.88
N LYS A 52 -21.88 1.25 -21.41
CA LYS A 52 -22.84 0.55 -22.30
C LYS A 52 -22.16 0.07 -23.57
N ALA A 53 -21.32 0.90 -24.19
CA ALA A 53 -20.59 0.55 -25.39
C ALA A 53 -19.66 -0.65 -25.13
N THR A 54 -18.89 -0.60 -24.04
CA THR A 54 -18.01 -1.70 -23.64
C THR A 54 -18.78 -2.99 -23.36
N ILE A 55 -19.88 -2.93 -22.62
CA ILE A 55 -20.70 -4.11 -22.33
C ILE A 55 -21.23 -4.74 -23.63
N LYS A 56 -21.73 -3.92 -24.56
CA LYS A 56 -22.23 -4.40 -25.86
C LYS A 56 -21.13 -5.02 -26.72
N GLU A 57 -19.94 -4.43 -26.73
CA GLU A 57 -18.77 -4.99 -27.41
C GLU A 57 -18.43 -6.37 -26.85
N LYS A 58 -18.37 -6.52 -25.52
CA LYS A 58 -18.10 -7.81 -24.88
C LYS A 58 -19.23 -8.83 -25.07
N GLN A 59 -20.49 -8.40 -25.06
CA GLN A 59 -21.64 -9.26 -25.36
C GLN A 59 -21.66 -9.79 -26.80
N ALA A 60 -20.97 -9.12 -27.72
CA ALA A 60 -20.84 -9.57 -29.10
C ALA A 60 -19.78 -10.67 -29.30
N LEU A 61 -18.94 -10.93 -28.28
CA LEU A 61 -17.95 -12.01 -28.29
C LEU A 61 -18.62 -13.38 -28.12
N SER A 62 -17.97 -14.43 -28.62
CA SER A 62 -18.41 -15.80 -28.35
C SER A 62 -18.13 -16.17 -26.89
N ALA A 63 -18.86 -17.14 -26.34
CA ALA A 63 -18.60 -17.65 -25.00
C ALA A 63 -17.14 -18.10 -24.83
N GLY A 64 -16.58 -18.80 -25.83
CA GLY A 64 -15.18 -19.24 -25.79
C GLY A 64 -14.15 -18.12 -25.90
N ASP A 65 -14.49 -16.97 -26.48
CA ASP A 65 -13.60 -15.79 -26.49
C ASP A 65 -13.68 -15.03 -25.17
N LEU A 66 -14.88 -14.96 -24.56
CA LEU A 66 -15.05 -14.44 -23.20
C LEU A 66 -14.29 -15.31 -22.18
N ASP A 67 -14.37 -16.64 -22.28
CA ASP A 67 -13.65 -17.55 -21.40
C ASP A 67 -12.13 -17.35 -21.48
N LYS A 68 -11.58 -17.20 -22.70
CA LYS A 68 -10.14 -16.91 -22.88
C LYS A 68 -9.72 -15.57 -22.28
N GLU A 69 -10.54 -14.53 -22.46
CA GLU A 69 -10.25 -13.21 -21.91
C GLU A 69 -10.29 -13.26 -20.37
N ILE A 70 -11.26 -13.97 -19.79
CA ILE A 70 -11.36 -14.22 -18.35
C ILE A 70 -10.13 -14.99 -17.85
N GLU A 71 -9.78 -16.12 -18.46
CA GLU A 71 -8.62 -16.94 -18.07
C GLU A 71 -7.31 -16.13 -18.14
N SER A 72 -7.14 -15.29 -19.16
CA SER A 72 -5.99 -14.41 -19.28
C SER A 72 -5.92 -13.41 -18.13
N MET A 73 -7.04 -12.74 -17.82
CA MET A 73 -7.10 -11.75 -16.74
C MET A 73 -6.91 -12.39 -15.36
N GLU A 74 -7.53 -13.55 -15.11
CA GLU A 74 -7.32 -14.33 -13.89
C GLU A 74 -5.86 -14.77 -13.74
N GLY A 75 -5.22 -15.16 -14.84
CA GLY A 75 -3.80 -15.49 -14.89
C GLY A 75 -2.91 -14.28 -14.55
N GLU A 76 -3.20 -13.10 -15.09
CA GLU A 76 -2.49 -11.86 -14.77
C GLU A 76 -2.64 -11.45 -13.30
N LEU A 77 -3.87 -11.55 -12.75
CA LEU A 77 -4.12 -11.28 -11.33
C LEU A 77 -3.33 -12.22 -10.43
N LYS A 78 -3.39 -13.52 -10.70
CA LYS A 78 -2.63 -14.52 -9.94
C LYS A 78 -1.13 -14.27 -10.02
N LYS A 79 -0.61 -13.93 -11.20
CA LYS A 79 0.80 -13.62 -11.38
C LYS A 79 1.21 -12.36 -10.60
N ALA A 80 0.37 -11.33 -10.56
CA ALA A 80 0.64 -10.13 -9.77
C ALA A 80 0.75 -10.44 -8.27
N ASP A 81 -0.10 -11.33 -7.75
CA ASP A 81 0.01 -11.81 -6.36
C ASP A 81 1.31 -12.60 -6.12
N GLU A 82 1.66 -13.53 -7.00
CA GLU A 82 2.90 -14.32 -6.92
C GLU A 82 4.16 -13.43 -7.00
N ASP A 83 4.17 -12.44 -7.89
CA ASP A 83 5.27 -11.48 -8.04
C ASP A 83 5.44 -10.62 -6.77
N LEU A 84 4.33 -10.20 -6.14
CA LEU A 84 4.36 -9.48 -4.87
C LEU A 84 4.89 -10.36 -3.74
N GLU A 85 4.44 -11.62 -3.62
CA GLU A 85 4.96 -12.55 -2.62
C GLU A 85 6.47 -12.79 -2.78
N ALA A 86 6.93 -12.97 -4.02
CA ALA A 86 8.35 -13.14 -4.32
C ALA A 86 9.16 -11.89 -3.94
N LEU A 87 8.64 -10.69 -4.25
CA LEU A 87 9.25 -9.43 -3.85
C LEU A 87 9.34 -9.31 -2.32
N LEU A 88 8.28 -9.63 -1.59
CA LEU A 88 8.26 -9.58 -0.13
C LEU A 88 9.30 -10.53 0.49
N LYS A 89 9.39 -11.76 0.00
CA LYS A 89 10.41 -12.73 0.46
C LYS A 89 11.83 -12.21 0.21
N SER A 90 12.07 -11.64 -0.97
CA SER A 90 13.36 -11.04 -1.31
C SER A 90 13.71 -9.85 -0.41
N LEU A 91 12.76 -8.93 -0.19
CA LEU A 91 12.94 -7.78 0.69
C LEU A 91 13.23 -8.19 2.13
N GLN A 92 12.55 -9.21 2.65
CA GLN A 92 12.80 -9.72 3.99
C GLN A 92 14.21 -10.30 4.13
N SER A 93 14.68 -11.06 3.13
CA SER A 93 16.05 -11.57 3.11
C SER A 93 17.09 -10.44 3.07
N GLN A 94 16.87 -9.44 2.21
CA GLN A 94 17.74 -8.27 2.12
C GLN A 94 17.76 -7.45 3.41
N TYR A 95 16.61 -7.32 4.09
CA TYR A 95 16.50 -6.62 5.35
C TYR A 95 17.31 -7.31 6.45
N GLU A 96 17.16 -8.63 6.63
CA GLU A 96 17.91 -9.37 7.65
C GLU A 96 19.42 -9.34 7.37
N ALA A 97 19.83 -9.53 6.11
CA ALA A 97 21.24 -9.42 5.73
C ALA A 97 21.79 -7.99 5.97
N GLY A 98 21.02 -6.96 5.61
CA GLY A 98 21.38 -5.56 5.83
C GLY A 98 21.49 -5.21 7.32
N LYS A 99 20.56 -5.72 8.13
CA LYS A 99 20.54 -5.55 9.59
C LYS A 99 21.76 -6.20 10.24
N GLN A 100 22.06 -7.46 9.89
CA GLN A 100 23.25 -8.15 10.40
C GLN A 100 24.53 -7.42 10.01
N LYS A 101 24.66 -7.02 8.74
CA LYS A 101 25.83 -6.26 8.26
C LYS A 101 26.00 -4.94 9.00
N LYS A 102 24.90 -4.23 9.29
CA LYS A 102 24.92 -3.00 10.09
C LYS A 102 25.41 -3.29 11.51
N ASP A 103 24.89 -4.32 12.16
CA ASP A 103 25.26 -4.69 13.53
C ASP A 103 26.73 -5.11 13.62
N ASP A 104 27.22 -5.91 12.67
CA ASP A 104 28.64 -6.30 12.55
C ASP A 104 29.56 -5.09 12.33
N THR A 105 29.12 -4.13 11.51
CA THR A 105 29.87 -2.89 11.26
C THR A 105 29.97 -2.06 12.53
N ILE A 106 28.86 -1.92 13.28
CA ILE A 106 28.85 -1.21 14.56
C ILE A 106 29.78 -1.90 15.56
N ALA A 107 29.70 -3.24 15.68
CA ALA A 107 30.55 -4.01 16.57
C ALA A 107 32.05 -3.84 16.24
N SER A 108 32.40 -3.82 14.94
CA SER A 108 33.79 -3.66 14.49
C SER A 108 34.33 -2.23 14.63
N LEU A 109 33.50 -1.22 14.37
CA LEU A 109 33.94 0.18 14.30
C LEU A 109 33.75 0.95 15.60
N SER A 110 32.74 0.63 16.41
CA SER A 110 32.45 1.36 17.64
C SER A 110 33.64 1.38 18.63
N PRO A 111 34.34 0.26 18.91
CA PRO A 111 35.51 0.27 19.79
C PRO A 111 36.67 1.09 19.23
N LYS A 112 36.94 0.95 17.92
CA LYS A 112 38.01 1.71 17.23
C LYS A 112 37.73 3.21 17.27
N LEU A 113 36.48 3.60 17.03
CA LEU A 113 36.03 4.97 17.11
C LEU A 113 36.13 5.52 18.54
N ALA A 114 35.79 4.72 19.55
CA ALA A 114 35.92 5.10 20.96
C ALA A 114 37.39 5.35 21.34
N LEU A 115 38.31 4.48 20.88
CA LEU A 115 39.76 4.65 21.08
C LEU A 115 40.28 5.92 20.37
N LEU A 116 39.92 6.14 19.11
CA LEU A 116 40.35 7.36 18.40
C LEU A 116 39.83 8.63 19.08
N ARG A 117 38.60 8.59 19.61
CA ARG A 117 38.02 9.69 20.39
C ARG A 117 38.77 9.91 21.72
N SER A 118 39.20 8.85 22.42
CA SER A 118 39.97 9.00 23.66
C SER A 118 41.37 9.58 23.41
N VAL A 119 42.07 9.10 22.38
CA VAL A 119 43.38 9.63 21.96
C VAL A 119 43.27 11.11 21.55
N LYS A 120 42.22 11.48 20.81
CA LYS A 120 41.99 12.88 20.44
C LYS A 120 41.82 13.79 21.66
N ARG A 121 41.06 13.35 22.67
CA ARG A 121 40.89 14.11 23.92
C ARG A 121 42.22 14.29 24.65
N ALA A 122 42.98 13.21 24.84
CA ALA A 122 44.27 13.25 25.51
C ALA A 122 45.29 14.17 24.79
N LYS A 123 45.27 14.24 23.45
CA LYS A 123 46.09 15.18 22.69
C LYS A 123 45.68 16.64 22.85
N GLY A 124 44.39 16.92 23.06
CA GLY A 124 43.90 18.27 23.37
C GLY A 124 44.40 18.73 24.73
N ASP A 125 44.21 17.91 25.77
CA ASP A 125 44.65 18.21 27.13
C ASP A 125 46.18 18.35 27.26
N ALA A 126 46.95 17.57 26.48
CA ALA A 126 48.41 17.69 26.43
C ALA A 126 48.88 18.97 25.71
N GLY A 127 48.05 19.59 24.87
CA GLY A 127 48.31 20.90 24.29
C GLY A 127 48.16 22.01 25.32
N ASP A 128 47.05 22.00 26.07
CA ASP A 128 46.76 22.97 27.13
C ASP A 128 47.76 22.89 28.29
N ALA A 129 48.18 21.68 28.69
CA ALA A 129 49.18 21.49 29.75
C ALA A 129 50.58 22.00 29.34
N LYS A 130 50.93 21.93 28.05
CA LYS A 130 52.22 22.41 27.53
C LYS A 130 52.24 23.93 27.35
N GLU A 131 51.09 24.52 27.03
CA GLU A 131 50.92 25.98 26.94
C GLU A 131 50.91 26.64 28.33
N LEU A 132 50.38 25.95 29.36
CA LEU A 132 50.42 26.42 30.75
C LEU A 132 51.80 26.31 31.42
N GLN A 133 52.67 25.40 30.97
CA GLN A 133 54.05 25.26 31.48
C GLN A 133 55.07 26.20 30.81
N MET A 134 54.68 26.93 29.76
CA MET A 134 55.53 27.93 29.08
C MET A 134 55.15 29.38 29.40
N ARG A 135 54.22 29.60 30.33
CA ARG A 135 53.91 30.90 30.94
C ARG A 135 54.47 30.95 32.36
#